data_AF-A0A0D2MW36-F1
#
_entry.id   AF-A0A0D2MW36-F1
#
_cell.length_a   1.000
_cell.length_b   1.000
_cell.length_c   1.000
_cell.angle_alpha   90.00
_cell.angle_beta   90.00
_cell.angle_gamma   90.00
#
_symmetry.space_group_name_H-M   'P 1'
#
loop_
_entity.id
_entity.type
_entity.pdbx_description
1 polymer ?
#
loop_
_entity_poly.entity_id
_entity_poly.type
_entity_poly.pdbx_seq_one_letter_code
_entity_poly.pdbx_strand_id
1 'polypeptide(L)'
;MPDLHVATRVCQVMSKLAVAHQSVNLGQGFPDEEGPLSMKAAAADALTAHHNQYPPMMGVPELRKAVAQHSVREQDIPCDWATETLVTVGATEGIAAAFMGLCNPGDEVGGLLERQLHAVWVHSTPVP
;
A
#
# COMPACT_ATOMS: atom_id res chain seq x y z
N MET A 1 34.53 9.07 -16.59
CA MET A 1 33.84 7.91 -16.00
C MET A 1 32.35 8.04 -16.34
N PRO A 2 31.83 7.38 -17.39
CA PRO A 2 30.49 7.64 -17.89
C PRO A 2 29.55 6.48 -17.57
N ASP A 3 28.81 6.56 -16.45
CA ASP A 3 27.53 5.86 -16.23
C ASP A 3 27.07 5.93 -14.75
N LEU A 4 26.66 7.13 -14.35
CA LEU A 4 25.79 7.38 -13.19
C LEU A 4 24.34 6.86 -13.44
N HIS A 5 24.18 5.68 -14.04
CA HIS A 5 22.89 5.01 -14.31
C HIS A 5 22.74 3.69 -13.54
N VAL A 6 23.73 3.32 -12.72
CA VAL A 6 23.67 2.19 -11.76
C VAL A 6 23.03 2.63 -10.43
N ALA A 7 22.23 3.70 -10.42
CA ALA A 7 21.47 4.06 -9.23
C ALA A 7 20.20 3.17 -9.16
N THR A 8 20.22 2.26 -8.18
CA THR A 8 19.03 1.80 -7.44
C THR A 8 18.15 0.71 -8.07
N ARG A 9 18.72 -0.41 -8.54
CA ARG A 9 17.93 -1.63 -8.85
C ARG A 9 18.55 -2.93 -8.32
N VAL A 10 19.24 -2.89 -7.18
CA VAL A 10 19.94 -4.06 -6.61
C VAL A 10 19.03 -5.29 -6.50
N CYS A 11 17.78 -5.13 -6.03
CA CYS A 11 16.82 -6.24 -5.94
C CYS A 11 16.52 -6.87 -7.31
N GLN A 12 16.38 -6.06 -8.36
CA GLN A 12 16.14 -6.56 -9.72
C GLN A 12 17.38 -7.25 -10.30
N VAL A 13 18.58 -6.68 -10.07
CA VAL A 13 19.84 -7.26 -10.54
C VAL A 13 20.10 -8.59 -9.85
N MET A 14 19.95 -8.66 -8.52
CA MET A 14 20.15 -9.89 -7.76
C MET A 14 19.15 -10.97 -8.16
N SER A 15 17.88 -10.63 -8.37
CA SER A 15 16.87 -11.59 -8.83
C SER A 15 17.22 -12.18 -10.21
N LYS A 16 17.71 -11.35 -11.15
CA LYS A 16 18.15 -11.81 -12.47
C LYS A 16 19.37 -12.73 -12.38
N LEU A 17 20.35 -12.38 -11.55
CA LEU A 17 21.52 -13.22 -11.33
C LEU A 17 21.15 -14.55 -10.67
N ALA A 18 20.22 -14.55 -9.72
CA ALA A 18 19.77 -15.77 -9.07
C ALA A 18 19.17 -16.77 -10.08
N VAL A 19 18.36 -16.28 -11.02
CA VAL A 19 17.83 -17.09 -12.12
C VAL A 19 18.97 -17.58 -13.04
N ALA A 20 19.88 -16.70 -13.45
CA ALA A 20 20.96 -17.03 -14.36
C ALA A 20 21.93 -18.09 -13.81
N HIS A 21 22.13 -18.10 -12.48
CA HIS A 21 23.01 -19.04 -11.79
C HIS A 21 22.26 -20.19 -11.08
N GLN A 22 20.94 -20.30 -11.28
CA GLN A 22 20.09 -21.31 -10.63
C GLN A 22 20.26 -21.36 -9.10
N SER A 23 20.49 -20.21 -8.48
CA SER A 23 20.63 -20.10 -7.03
C SER A 23 19.28 -19.81 -6.37
N VAL A 24 19.12 -20.25 -5.12
CA VAL A 24 17.98 -19.86 -4.28
C VAL A 24 17.99 -18.33 -4.07
N ASN A 25 16.84 -17.68 -4.30
CA ASN A 25 16.72 -16.21 -4.18
C ASN A 25 16.08 -15.80 -2.85
N LEU A 26 16.88 -15.62 -1.81
CA LEU A 26 16.42 -15.10 -0.51
C LEU A 26 16.30 -13.55 -0.48
N GLY A 27 16.55 -12.87 -1.60
CA GLY A 27 16.47 -11.41 -1.71
C GLY A 27 15.16 -10.90 -2.34
N GLN A 28 14.27 -11.78 -2.79
CA GLN A 28 12.97 -11.39 -3.34
C GLN A 28 12.01 -10.94 -2.22
N GLY A 29 11.23 -9.90 -2.51
CA GLY A 29 10.23 -9.36 -1.57
C GLY A 29 8.81 -9.89 -1.76
N PHE A 30 8.63 -11.01 -2.48
CA PHE A 30 7.33 -11.63 -2.73
C PHE A 30 7.36 -13.11 -2.32
N PRO A 31 6.22 -13.66 -1.88
CA PRO A 31 6.13 -15.04 -1.43
C PRO A 31 6.26 -16.03 -2.59
N ASP A 32 6.79 -17.23 -2.31
CA ASP A 32 6.81 -18.36 -3.25
C ASP A 32 5.45 -19.10 -3.30
N GLU A 33 4.67 -19.01 -2.23
CA GLU A 33 3.36 -19.66 -2.10
C GLU A 33 2.23 -18.81 -2.70
N GLU A 34 1.19 -19.49 -3.18
CA GLU A 34 0.00 -18.84 -3.68
C GLU A 34 -0.93 -18.40 -2.54
N GLY A 35 -1.69 -17.32 -2.78
CA GLY A 35 -2.73 -16.88 -1.84
C GLY A 35 -3.91 -17.86 -1.71
N PRO A 36 -4.83 -17.62 -0.74
CA PRO A 36 -5.95 -18.51 -0.46
C PRO A 36 -6.82 -18.83 -1.69
N LEU A 37 -7.19 -20.10 -1.87
CA LEU A 37 -8.04 -20.54 -2.98
C LEU A 37 -9.39 -19.81 -3.02
N SER A 38 -9.97 -19.49 -1.87
CA SER A 38 -11.21 -18.73 -1.76
C SER A 38 -11.09 -17.33 -2.37
N MET A 39 -9.93 -16.67 -2.23
CA MET A 39 -9.67 -15.37 -2.84
C MET A 39 -9.58 -15.48 -4.36
N LYS A 40 -8.89 -16.51 -4.87
CA LYS A 40 -8.80 -16.76 -6.31
C LYS A 40 -10.18 -17.02 -6.94
N ALA A 41 -11.00 -17.82 -6.27
CA ALA A 41 -12.37 -18.09 -6.70
C ALA A 41 -13.22 -16.81 -6.74
N ALA A 42 -13.20 -16.01 -5.66
CA ALA A 42 -13.93 -14.74 -5.61
C ALA A 42 -13.50 -13.76 -6.71
N ALA A 43 -12.20 -13.70 -7.03
CA ALA A 43 -11.69 -12.88 -8.13
C ALA A 43 -12.17 -13.38 -9.50
N ALA A 44 -12.16 -14.70 -9.74
CA ALA A 44 -12.65 -15.30 -10.98
C ALA A 44 -14.15 -15.06 -11.17
N ASP A 45 -14.93 -15.21 -10.10
CA ASP A 45 -16.37 -14.92 -10.10
C ASP A 45 -16.61 -13.43 -10.40
N ALA A 46 -15.86 -12.53 -9.76
CA ALA A 46 -15.99 -11.10 -10.00
C ALA A 46 -15.72 -10.70 -11.46
N LEU A 47 -14.73 -11.33 -12.10
CA LEU A 47 -14.40 -11.07 -13.52
C LEU A 47 -15.50 -11.49 -14.50
N THR A 48 -16.24 -12.55 -14.17
CA THR A 48 -17.28 -13.12 -15.04
C THR A 48 -18.67 -12.57 -14.76
N ALA A 49 -18.98 -12.25 -13.49
CA ALA A 49 -20.29 -11.81 -13.04
C ALA A 49 -20.50 -10.29 -13.11
N HIS A 50 -19.43 -9.49 -13.10
CA HIS A 50 -19.53 -8.03 -13.07
C HIS A 50 -19.14 -7.36 -14.39
N HIS A 51 -19.67 -6.16 -14.60
CA HIS A 51 -19.12 -5.27 -15.60
C HIS A 51 -17.77 -4.75 -15.09
N ASN A 52 -16.69 -5.10 -15.79
CA ASN A 52 -15.30 -4.74 -15.50
C ASN A 52 -14.99 -3.26 -15.76
N GLN A 53 -15.89 -2.37 -15.32
CA GLN A 53 -15.80 -0.93 -15.43
C GLN A 53 -15.03 -0.35 -14.24
N TYR A 54 -14.70 0.93 -14.33
CA TYR A 54 -14.01 1.62 -13.26
C TYR A 54 -14.79 1.52 -11.95
N PRO A 55 -14.11 1.14 -10.84
CA PRO A 55 -14.71 1.26 -9.51
C PRO A 55 -14.90 2.74 -9.13
N PRO A 56 -15.65 3.04 -8.07
CA PRO A 56 -15.67 4.38 -7.48
C PRO A 56 -14.25 4.85 -7.17
N MET A 57 -13.99 6.15 -7.30
CA MET A 57 -12.66 6.76 -7.14
C MET A 57 -11.95 6.32 -5.84
N MET A 58 -12.67 6.27 -4.73
CA MET A 58 -12.10 5.91 -3.42
C MET A 58 -11.90 4.40 -3.22
N GLY A 59 -12.39 3.58 -4.15
CA GLY A 59 -12.54 2.14 -4.00
C GLY A 59 -13.98 1.70 -3.76
N VAL A 60 -14.25 0.41 -3.97
CA VAL A 60 -15.58 -0.18 -3.74
C VAL A 60 -15.94 -0.15 -2.24
N PRO A 61 -17.19 0.22 -1.87
CA PRO A 61 -17.57 0.37 -0.46
C PRO A 61 -17.34 -0.87 0.41
N GLU A 62 -17.55 -2.06 -0.14
CA GLU A 62 -17.38 -3.34 0.54
C GLU A 62 -15.94 -3.54 0.98
N LEU A 63 -14.98 -3.25 0.09
CA LEU A 63 -13.55 -3.34 0.39
C LEU A 63 -13.14 -2.28 1.43
N ARG A 64 -13.63 -1.05 1.28
CA ARG A 64 -13.30 0.04 2.23
C ARG A 64 -13.78 -0.29 3.65
N LYS A 65 -15.00 -0.82 3.79
CA LYS A 65 -15.52 -1.30 5.09
C LYS A 65 -14.68 -2.45 5.65
N ALA A 66 -14.31 -3.42 4.82
CA ALA A 66 -13.51 -4.56 5.25
C ALA A 66 -12.12 -4.12 5.76
N VAL A 67 -11.48 -3.15 5.09
CA VAL A 67 -10.20 -2.56 5.51
C VAL A 67 -10.34 -1.85 6.85
N ALA A 68 -11.36 -0.99 7.00
CA ALA A 68 -11.57 -0.27 8.26
C ALA A 68 -11.79 -1.21 9.45
N GLN A 69 -12.60 -2.25 9.26
CA GLN A 69 -12.82 -3.28 10.27
C GLN A 69 -11.54 -4.09 10.55
N HIS A 70 -10.70 -4.36 9.55
CA HIS A 70 -9.43 -5.06 9.74
C HIS A 70 -8.45 -4.23 10.56
N SER A 71 -8.38 -2.91 10.31
CA SER A 71 -7.53 -2.00 11.09
C SER A 71 -7.90 -2.01 12.58
N VAL A 72 -9.18 -2.00 12.91
CA VAL A 72 -9.64 -2.17 14.29
C VAL A 72 -9.27 -3.54 14.85
N ARG A 73 -9.53 -4.62 14.12
CA ARG A 73 -9.30 -6.00 14.62
C ARG A 73 -7.84 -6.33 14.88
N GLU A 74 -6.93 -5.89 14.00
CA GLU A 74 -5.51 -6.28 14.08
C GLU A 74 -4.63 -5.24 14.77
N GLN A 75 -5.03 -3.96 14.74
CA GLN A 75 -4.17 -2.85 15.17
C GLN A 75 -4.83 -1.95 16.23
N ASP A 76 -6.11 -2.18 16.55
CA ASP A 76 -6.91 -1.32 17.44
C ASP A 76 -6.95 0.15 16.99
N ILE A 77 -6.91 0.37 15.67
CA ILE A 77 -6.99 1.70 15.06
C ILE A 77 -8.40 1.90 14.52
N PRO A 78 -9.26 2.70 15.20
CA PRO A 78 -10.57 3.06 14.67
C PRO A 78 -10.40 3.98 13.46
N CYS A 79 -11.10 3.65 12.36
CA CYS A 79 -11.18 4.49 11.17
C CYS A 79 -12.59 4.45 10.55
N ASP A 80 -13.08 5.61 10.14
CA ASP A 80 -14.31 5.75 9.37
C ASP A 80 -14.06 5.33 7.92
N TRP A 81 -14.64 4.20 7.52
CA TRP A 81 -14.51 3.67 6.16
C TRP A 81 -14.94 4.66 5.07
N ALA A 82 -15.87 5.58 5.38
CA ALA A 82 -16.42 6.52 4.41
C ALA A 82 -15.46 7.68 4.11
N THR A 83 -14.66 8.10 5.08
CA THR A 83 -13.83 9.31 5.00
C THR A 83 -12.33 9.05 5.14
N GLU A 84 -11.92 7.99 5.85
CA GLU A 84 -10.53 7.72 6.24
C GLU A 84 -9.94 6.49 5.54
N THR A 85 -10.67 5.87 4.61
CA THR A 85 -10.17 4.73 3.81
C THR A 85 -10.12 5.07 2.32
N LEU A 86 -8.96 4.85 1.69
CA LEU A 86 -8.72 4.99 0.26
C LEU A 86 -8.06 3.71 -0.27
N VAL A 87 -8.63 3.11 -1.32
CA VAL A 87 -8.03 1.95 -1.99
C VAL A 87 -7.09 2.45 -3.09
N THR A 88 -5.87 1.90 -3.14
CA THR A 88 -4.83 2.25 -4.13
C THR A 88 -4.32 1.01 -4.87
N VAL A 89 -3.60 1.23 -5.96
CA VAL A 89 -2.85 0.25 -6.74
C VAL A 89 -1.61 -0.18 -5.96
N GLY A 90 -1.87 -1.00 -4.94
CA GLY A 90 -0.86 -1.47 -3.99
C GLY A 90 -0.32 -0.36 -3.09
N ALA A 91 0.57 -0.77 -2.18
CA ALA A 91 1.19 0.14 -1.23
C ALA A 91 2.09 1.20 -1.91
N THR A 92 2.70 0.87 -3.04
CA THR A 92 3.56 1.78 -3.80
C THR A 92 2.81 3.05 -4.24
N GLU A 93 1.60 2.91 -4.79
CA GLU A 93 0.79 4.08 -5.12
C GLU A 93 0.36 4.83 -3.86
N GLY A 94 -0.06 4.13 -2.80
CA GLY A 94 -0.47 4.77 -1.54
C GLY A 94 0.63 5.65 -0.95
N ILE A 95 1.87 5.16 -0.91
CA ILE A 95 3.04 5.91 -0.43
C ILE A 95 3.33 7.10 -1.35
N ALA A 96 3.34 6.88 -2.68
CA ALA A 96 3.63 7.94 -3.64
C ALA A 96 2.57 9.06 -3.59
N ALA A 97 1.29 8.69 -3.57
CA ALA A 97 0.17 9.62 -3.49
C ALA A 97 0.18 10.42 -2.18
N ALA A 98 0.48 9.77 -1.04
CA ALA A 98 0.62 10.45 0.24
C ALA A 98 1.74 11.51 0.19
N PHE A 99 2.92 11.17 -0.33
CA PHE A 99 4.00 12.16 -0.46
C PHE A 99 3.66 13.29 -1.43
N MET A 100 3.10 12.98 -2.60
CA MET A 100 2.72 14.00 -3.58
C MET A 100 1.58 14.89 -3.10
N GLY A 101 0.68 14.37 -2.26
CA GLY A 101 -0.46 15.11 -1.73
C GLY A 101 -0.16 15.91 -0.45
N LEU A 102 0.84 15.49 0.34
CA LEU A 102 1.11 16.07 1.66
C LEU A 102 2.42 16.87 1.73
N CYS A 103 3.40 16.60 0.86
CA CYS A 103 4.69 17.28 0.88
C CYS A 103 4.80 18.33 -0.23
N ASN A 104 5.41 19.47 0.08
CA ASN A 104 5.87 20.46 -0.88
C ASN A 104 7.38 20.37 -1.10
N PRO A 105 7.89 20.88 -2.24
CA PRO A 105 9.33 21.02 -2.44
C PRO A 105 9.99 21.82 -1.30
N GLY A 106 11.02 21.24 -0.68
CA GLY A 106 11.72 21.83 0.45
C GLY A 106 11.22 21.40 1.83
N ASP A 107 10.12 20.64 1.92
CA ASP A 107 9.69 20.05 3.18
C ASP A 107 10.68 18.98 3.66
N GLU A 108 11.03 19.04 4.93
CA GLU A 108 11.68 17.93 5.62
C GLU A 108 10.62 16.90 6.01
N VAL A 109 10.68 15.72 5.39
CA VAL A 109 9.70 14.64 5.58
C VAL A 109 9.58 14.21 7.05
N GLY A 110 10.70 14.18 7.79
CA GLY A 110 10.69 13.88 9.23
C GLY A 110 9.87 14.90 10.04
N GLY A 111 10.08 16.20 9.79
CA GLY A 111 9.33 17.26 10.46
C GLY A 111 7.85 17.33 10.04
N LEU A 112 7.50 16.85 8.85
CA LEU A 112 6.10 16.74 8.42
C LEU A 112 5.36 15.64 9.21
N LEU A 113 6.00 14.49 9.43
CA LEU A 113 5.45 13.40 10.23
C LEU A 113 5.22 13.84 11.68
N GLU A 114 6.13 14.61 12.27
CA GLU A 114 5.95 15.16 13.63
C GLU A 114 4.74 16.10 13.72
N ARG A 115 4.52 16.96 12.72
CA ARG A 115 3.35 17.86 12.66
C ARG A 115 2.03 17.09 12.48
N GLN A 116 2.03 16.06 11.64
CA GLN A 116 0.86 15.20 11.42
C GLN A 116 0.53 14.38 12.67
N LEU A 117 1.53 13.82 13.37
CA LEU A 117 1.33 13.12 14.63
C LEU A 117 0.80 14.04 15.73
N HIS A 118 1.28 15.28 15.82
CA HIS A 118 0.74 16.28 16.74
C HIS A 118 -0.72 16.64 16.43
N ALA A 119 -1.07 16.81 15.15
CA ALA A 119 -2.47 17.02 14.77
C ALA A 119 -3.32 15.82 15.21
N VAL A 120 -2.87 14.60 14.89
CA VAL A 120 -3.56 13.34 15.22
C VAL A 120 -3.84 13.18 16.71
N TRP A 121 -2.85 13.46 17.55
CA TRP A 121 -2.99 13.39 19.01
C TRP A 121 -3.89 14.49 19.59
N VAL A 122 -3.87 15.70 19.03
CA VAL A 122 -4.69 16.81 19.54
C VAL A 122 -6.17 16.59 19.27
N HIS A 123 -6.55 15.98 18.14
CA HIS A 123 -7.96 15.74 17.83
C HIS A 123 -8.51 14.38 18.31
N SER A 124 -7.70 13.55 18.98
CA SER A 124 -8.12 12.27 19.57
C SER A 124 -8.15 12.28 21.11
N THR A 125 -7.89 13.42 21.75
CA THR A 125 -8.12 13.60 23.20
C THR A 125 -9.57 14.02 23.44
N PRO A 126 -10.37 13.25 24.21
CA PRO A 126 -11.66 13.73 24.67
C PRO A 126 -11.42 14.93 25.60
N VAL A 127 -12.05 16.06 25.29
CA VAL A 127 -12.15 17.16 26.25
C VAL A 127 -13.03 16.66 27.42
N PRO A 128 -12.59 16.79 28.68
CA PRO A 128 -13.34 16.31 29.84
C PRO A 128 -14.70 17.00 30.03
#